data_AF-A0A661PYX3-F1
#
_entry.id   AF-A0A661PYX3-F1
#
_cell.length_a   1.000
_cell.length_b   1.000
_cell.length_c   1.000
_cell.angle_alpha   90.00
_cell.angle_beta   90.00
_cell.angle_gamma   90.00
#
_symmetry.space_group_name_H-M   'P 1'
#
loop_
_entity.id
_entity.type
_entity.pdbx_description
1 polymer ?
#
loop_
_entity_poly.entity_id
_entity_poly.type
_entity_poly.pdbx_seq_one_letter_code
_entity_poly.pdbx_strand_id
1 'polypeptide(L)' 'MKPITIGTRGSTLALWQANWVKSELEREYPGIKVSLTII' A
#
# COMPACT_ATOMS: atom_id res chain seq x y z
N MET A 1 -14.81 6.54 -5.74
CA MET A 1 -13.43 6.81 -5.30
C MET A 1 -12.47 6.08 -6.23
N LYS A 2 -11.36 6.70 -6.62
CA LYS A 2 -10.32 6.01 -7.39
C LYS A 2 -9.46 5.18 -6.43
N PRO A 3 -9.07 3.93 -6.77
CA PRO A 3 -8.17 3.13 -5.94
C PRO A 3 -6.80 3.81 -5.82
N ILE A 4 -6.16 3.67 -4.65
CA ILE A 4 -4.81 4.19 -4.39
C ILE A 4 -3.80 3.11 -4.77
N THR A 5 -2.73 3.50 -5.45
CA THR A 5 -1.61 2.62 -5.79
C THR A 5 -0.33 3.12 -5.13
N ILE A 6 0.31 2.26 -4.33
CA ILE A 6 1.62 2.50 -3.74
C ILE A 6 2.69 1.87 -4.64
N GLY A 7 3.53 2.70 -5.24
CA GLY A 7 4.76 2.26 -5.90
C GLY A 7 5.84 1.95 -4.87
N THR A 8 6.46 0.77 -4.95
CA THR A 8 7.55 0.37 -4.03
C THR A 8 8.68 -0.34 -4.77
N ARG A 9 9.88 -0.37 -4.17
CA ARG A 9 10.97 -1.20 -4.69
C ARG A 9 10.71 -2.67 -4.37
N GLY A 10 11.29 -3.57 -5.15
CA GLY A 10 11.12 -5.02 -4.96
C GLY A 10 11.88 -5.65 -3.78
N SER A 11 12.63 -4.87 -2.98
CA SER A 11 13.35 -5.43 -1.83
C SER A 11 12.39 -5.81 -0.70
N THR A 12 12.76 -6.83 0.08
CA THR A 12 11.92 -7.33 1.19
C THR A 12 11.56 -6.24 2.19
N LEU A 13 12.52 -5.35 2.52
CA LEU A 13 12.28 -4.22 3.42
C LEU A 13 11.29 -3.22 2.81
N ALA A 14 11.41 -2.89 1.52
CA ALA A 14 10.52 -1.95 0.85
C ALA A 14 9.09 -2.51 0.72
N LEU A 15 8.96 -3.81 0.47
CA LEU A 15 7.66 -4.50 0.51
C LEU A 15 7.05 -4.49 1.91
N TRP A 16 7.85 -4.73 2.96
CA TRP A 16 7.37 -4.66 4.34
C TRP A 16 6.85 -3.26 4.69
N GLN A 17 7.63 -2.23 4.37
CA GLN A 17 7.26 -0.83 4.61
C GLN A 17 5.95 -0.47 3.86
N ALA A 18 5.85 -0.86 2.59
CA ALA A 18 4.69 -0.54 1.77
C ALA A 18 3.42 -1.30 2.20
N ASN A 19 3.57 -2.54 2.67
CA ASN A 19 2.46 -3.28 3.27
C ASN A 19 2.01 -2.67 4.61
N TRP A 20 2.94 -2.19 5.43
CA TRP A 20 2.58 -1.49 6.67
C TRP A 20 1.72 -0.25 6.39
N VAL A 21 2.15 0.61 5.46
CA VAL A 21 1.38 1.81 5.06
C VAL A 21 0.01 1.44 4.49
N LYS A 22 -0.04 0.38 3.66
CA LYS A 22 -1.31 -0.15 3.14
C LYS A 22 -2.28 -0.50 4.27
N SER A 23 -1.82 -1.26 5.27
CA SER A 23 -2.67 -1.72 6.37
C SER A 23 -3.17 -0.57 7.24
N GLU A 24 -2.34 0.44 7.50
CA GLU A 24 -2.76 1.62 8.26
C GLU A 24 -3.83 2.43 7.49
N LEU A 25 -3.66 2.60 6.17
CA LEU A 25 -4.64 3.27 5.32
C LEU A 25 -5.98 2.54 5.25
N GLU A 26 -5.95 1.21 5.09
CA GLU A 26 -7.17 0.39 5.06
C GLU A 26 -7.87 0.38 6.43
N ARG A 27 -7.13 0.49 7.53
CA ARG A 27 -7.70 0.59 8.89
C ARG A 27 -8.37 1.93 9.15
N GLU A 28 -7.70 3.03 8.80
CA GLU A 28 -8.21 4.39 9.04
C GLU A 28 -9.37 4.74 8.09
N TYR A 29 -9.37 4.19 6.88
CA TYR A 29 -10.36 4.48 5.85
C TYR A 29 -11.00 3.18 5.31
N PRO A 30 -12.04 2.63 5.96
CA PRO A 30 -12.63 1.34 5.59
C PRO A 30 -13.23 1.23 4.17
N GLY A 31 -13.30 2.33 3.42
CA GLY A 31 -13.86 2.40 2.08
C GLY A 31 -12.83 2.56 0.95
N ILE A 32 -11.53 2.66 1.25
CA ILE A 32 -10.51 2.81 0.21
C ILE A 32 -9.88 1.47 -0.14
N LYS A 33 -9.63 1.26 -1.43
CA LYS A 33 -8.89 0.11 -1.93
C LYS A 33 -7.46 0.54 -2.23
N VAL A 34 -6.49 -0.06 -1.54
CA VAL A 34 -5.06 0.22 -1.71
C VAL A 34 -4.37 -0.97 -2.37
N SER A 35 -3.59 -0.72 -3.42
CA SER A 35 -2.83 -1.74 -4.16
C SER A 35 -1.35 -1.40 -4.21
N LEU A 36 -0.50 -2.41 -4.34
CA LEU A 36 0.95 -2.27 -4.42
C LEU A 36 1.42 -2.55 -5.84
N THR A 37 2.39 -1.79 -6.33
CA THR A 37 3.04 -2.03 -7.62
C THR A 37 4.55 -1.89 -7.45
N ILE A 38 5.30 -2.90 -7.90
CA ILE A 38 6.75 -2.84 -7.88
C ILE A 38 7.21 -2.00 -9.07
N ILE A 39 8.08 -1.02 -8.81
CA ILE A 39 8.70 -0.14 -9.81
C ILE A 39 10.23 -0.25 -9.80
#